data_AF-A0A2V7NWD8-F1
#
_entry.id   AF-A0A2V7NWD8-F1
#
_cell.length_a   1.000
_cell.length_b   1.000
_cell.length_c   1.000
_cell.angle_alpha   90.00
_cell.angle_beta   90.00
_cell.angle_gamma   90.00
#
_symmetry.space_group_name_H-M   'P 1'
#
loop_
_entity.id
_entity.type
_entity.pdbx_description
1 polymer ?
#
loop_
_entity_poly.entity_id
_entity_poly.type
_entity_poly.pdbx_seq_one_letter_code
_entity_poly.pdbx_strand_id
1 'polypeptide(L)'
;MALLLVVGAVAWWFREPILRTASRYVGRHGTALPPVADTAVGAPTPKALQSTQGKIEKLKQPTGPDSVVLSPNEIASLVGSSIDWSVRKSFDSLRVELLEGSIAVYCRLDTRVLPRDALGPLTGMLNPMEPLRIAGPLSIERPGIARWKIEELTLRGIQFPAPMVTELARRTAGADATGAVPLRVSPAFQQVVIHPTGVILFRHRRSGGGG
;
A
#
# COMPACT_ATOMS: atom_id res chain seq x y z
N MET A 1 -2.69 14.10 38.99
CA MET A 1 -2.09 12.84 39.50
C MET A 1 -2.82 11.59 39.02
N ALA A 2 -4.15 11.50 39.12
CA ALA A 2 -4.92 10.35 38.62
C ALA A 2 -4.78 10.07 37.10
N LEU A 3 -4.62 11.11 36.26
CA LEU A 3 -4.43 10.97 34.80
C LEU A 3 -3.13 10.25 34.42
N LEU A 4 -2.04 10.51 35.17
CA LEU A 4 -0.74 9.86 34.94
C LEU A 4 -0.76 8.39 35.38
N LEU A 5 -1.56 8.07 36.41
CA LEU A 5 -1.77 6.69 36.85
C LEU A 5 -2.61 5.90 35.83
N VAL A 6 -3.57 6.53 35.15
CA VAL A 6 -4.36 5.88 34.09
C VAL A 6 -3.53 5.65 32.83
N VAL A 7 -2.71 6.62 32.41
CA VAL A 7 -1.77 6.45 31.27
C VAL A 7 -0.70 5.41 31.60
N GLY A 8 -0.17 5.42 32.82
CA GLY A 8 0.74 4.40 33.33
C GLY A 8 0.10 3.01 33.37
N ALA A 9 -1.17 2.91 33.78
CA ALA A 9 -1.91 1.65 33.84
C ALA A 9 -2.23 1.09 32.44
N VAL A 10 -2.57 1.93 31.46
CA VAL A 10 -2.79 1.50 30.07
C VAL A 10 -1.48 1.05 29.43
N ALA A 11 -0.38 1.77 29.65
CA ALA A 11 0.96 1.35 29.21
C ALA A 11 1.42 0.04 29.89
N TRP A 12 1.06 -0.17 31.16
CA TRP A 12 1.38 -1.37 31.94
C TRP A 12 0.50 -2.57 31.58
N TRP A 13 -0.76 -2.36 31.20
CA TRP A 13 -1.70 -3.43 30.80
C TRP A 13 -1.37 -4.01 29.43
N PHE A 14 -0.80 -3.21 28.52
CA PHE A 14 -0.36 -3.64 27.20
C PHE A 14 1.14 -3.99 27.11
N ARG A 15 1.86 -4.05 28.23
CA ARG A 15 3.31 -4.27 28.23
C ARG A 15 3.74 -5.64 27.69
N GLU A 16 2.97 -6.70 27.95
CA GLU A 16 3.36 -8.09 27.62
C GLU A 16 3.10 -8.51 26.15
N PRO A 17 2.04 -8.04 25.46
CA PRO A 17 1.87 -8.27 24.02
C PRO A 17 2.77 -7.38 23.15
N ILE A 18 2.97 -6.10 23.55
CA ILE A 18 3.74 -5.12 22.76
C ILE A 18 5.22 -5.49 22.74
N LEU A 19 5.80 -5.87 23.88
CA LEU A 19 7.23 -6.21 23.96
C LEU A 19 7.56 -7.57 23.29
N ARG A 20 6.63 -8.53 23.27
CA ARG A 20 6.83 -9.83 22.59
C ARG A 20 6.69 -9.75 21.07
N THR A 21 5.96 -8.75 20.55
CA THR A 21 5.81 -8.53 19.10
C THR A 21 6.88 -7.57 18.56
N ALA A 22 7.23 -6.53 19.32
CA ALA A 22 8.27 -5.57 18.95
C ALA A 22 9.67 -6.21 18.88
N SER A 23 10.00 -7.15 19.79
CA SER A 23 11.32 -7.81 19.80
C SER A 23 11.59 -8.72 18.59
N ARG A 24 10.57 -9.08 17.80
CA ARG A 24 10.74 -9.88 16.57
C ARG A 24 10.91 -9.05 15.29
N TYR A 25 10.57 -7.75 15.32
CA TYR A 25 10.56 -6.89 14.12
C TYR A 25 11.39 -5.61 14.27
N VAL A 26 11.95 -5.31 15.46
CA VAL A 26 12.93 -4.21 15.65
C VAL A 26 14.30 -4.64 15.10
N GLY A 27 14.33 -4.90 13.80
CA GLY A 27 15.51 -5.06 12.96
C GLY A 27 15.77 -3.78 12.16
N ARG A 28 16.16 -2.72 12.87
CA ARG A 28 17.16 -1.72 12.43
C ARG A 28 17.10 -1.28 10.95
N HIS A 29 16.09 -0.51 10.54
CA HIS A 29 16.20 0.34 9.32
C HIS A 29 15.60 1.72 9.58
N GLY A 30 16.49 2.67 9.89
CA GLY A 30 16.18 4.08 10.02
C GLY A 30 15.90 4.73 8.66
N THR A 31 14.73 5.34 8.55
CA THR A 31 14.47 6.67 7.97
C THR A 31 15.38 7.16 6.83
N ALA A 32 15.25 6.54 5.66
CA ALA A 32 15.42 7.20 4.37
C ALA A 32 14.43 6.56 3.40
N LEU A 33 13.88 7.33 2.45
CA LEU A 33 13.20 6.70 1.32
C LEU A 33 14.21 5.74 0.67
N PRO A 34 13.88 4.46 0.45
CA PRO A 34 14.84 3.52 -0.08
C PRO A 34 15.39 4.08 -1.40
N PRO A 35 16.73 4.07 -1.59
CA PRO A 35 17.34 4.61 -2.79
C PRO A 35 16.78 3.88 -4.03
N VAL A 36 16.52 4.64 -5.10
CA VAL A 36 16.04 4.13 -6.42
C VAL A 36 17.08 3.20 -7.10
N ALA A 37 18.21 2.96 -6.45
CA ALA A 37 19.22 1.99 -6.87
C ALA A 37 18.84 0.54 -6.53
N ASP A 38 17.82 0.33 -5.69
CA ASP A 38 17.30 -1.00 -5.40
C ASP A 38 16.31 -1.40 -6.49
N THR A 39 16.57 -2.50 -7.19
CA THR A 39 15.80 -2.94 -8.37
C THR A 39 14.32 -3.22 -8.08
N ALA A 40 13.94 -3.24 -6.80
CA ALA A 40 12.57 -3.43 -6.33
C ALA A 40 11.77 -2.13 -6.16
N VAL A 41 12.43 -0.95 -6.22
CA VAL A 41 11.79 0.35 -5.96
C VAL A 41 11.58 1.12 -7.26
N GLY A 42 10.36 1.60 -7.46
CA GLY A 42 9.97 2.41 -8.61
C GLY A 42 9.30 3.72 -8.23
N ALA A 43 9.35 4.67 -9.17
CA ALA A 43 8.67 5.96 -9.07
C ALA A 43 7.75 6.16 -10.29
N PRO A 44 6.61 6.86 -10.15
CA PRO A 44 5.75 7.19 -11.27
C PRO A 44 6.51 8.03 -12.30
N THR A 45 6.54 7.57 -13.55
CA THR A 45 7.09 8.34 -14.67
C THR A 45 6.13 8.32 -15.87
N PRO A 46 6.10 9.37 -16.72
CA PRO A 46 5.28 9.39 -17.92
C PRO A 46 5.60 8.23 -18.87
N LYS A 47 6.90 7.91 -19.05
CA LYS A 47 7.36 6.79 -19.87
C LYS A 47 6.85 5.44 -19.33
N ALA A 48 6.91 5.23 -18.01
CA ALA A 48 6.39 4.02 -17.40
C ALA A 48 4.87 3.93 -17.53
N LEU A 49 4.14 5.04 -17.40
CA LEU A 49 2.69 5.06 -17.60
C LEU A 49 2.31 4.66 -19.03
N GLN A 50 2.97 5.23 -20.03
CA GLN A 50 2.76 4.89 -21.44
C GLN A 50 3.10 3.42 -21.74
N SER A 51 4.20 2.91 -21.16
CA SER A 51 4.58 1.50 -21.30
C SER A 51 3.56 0.55 -20.67
N THR A 52 3.09 0.87 -19.45
CA THR A 52 2.01 0.15 -18.77
C THR A 52 0.75 0.11 -19.63
N GLN A 53 0.31 1.25 -20.17
CA GLN A 53 -0.87 1.31 -21.04
C GLN A 53 -0.70 0.41 -22.27
N GLY A 54 0.45 0.48 -22.95
CA GLY A 54 0.74 -0.36 -24.11
C GLY A 54 0.73 -1.87 -23.79
N LYS A 55 1.27 -2.27 -22.64
CA LYS A 55 1.23 -3.67 -22.18
C LYS A 55 -0.20 -4.13 -21.86
N ILE A 56 -1.00 -3.29 -21.21
CA ILE A 56 -2.40 -3.58 -20.89
C ILE A 56 -3.23 -3.70 -22.17
N GLU A 57 -3.05 -2.82 -23.16
CA GLU A 57 -3.75 -2.91 -24.44
C GLU A 57 -3.37 -4.18 -25.21
N LYS A 58 -2.08 -4.57 -25.20
CA LYS A 58 -1.66 -5.86 -25.76
C LYS A 58 -2.32 -7.05 -25.04
N LEU A 59 -2.39 -7.02 -23.70
CA LEU A 59 -3.04 -8.08 -22.91
C LEU A 59 -4.54 -8.21 -23.23
N LYS A 60 -5.22 -7.11 -23.57
CA LYS A 60 -6.64 -7.13 -23.95
C LYS A 60 -6.91 -7.77 -25.31
N GLN A 61 -5.92 -7.83 -26.20
CA GLN A 61 -6.10 -8.36 -27.54
C GLN A 61 -6.38 -9.88 -27.49
N PRO A 62 -7.28 -10.41 -28.34
CA PRO A 62 -7.53 -11.85 -28.41
C PRO A 62 -6.26 -12.67 -28.71
N THR A 63 -5.42 -12.17 -29.62
CA THR A 63 -4.11 -12.73 -30.00
C THR A 63 -2.96 -12.23 -29.12
N GLY A 64 -3.28 -11.48 -28.07
CA GLY A 64 -2.31 -10.95 -27.11
C GLY A 64 -1.73 -12.02 -26.19
N PRO A 65 -0.67 -11.69 -25.45
CA PRO A 65 -0.06 -12.61 -24.49
C PRO A 65 -1.01 -12.97 -23.35
N ASP A 66 -0.80 -14.13 -22.73
CA ASP A 66 -1.56 -14.58 -21.55
C ASP A 66 -1.18 -13.84 -20.26
N SER A 67 -0.01 -13.21 -20.24
CA SER A 67 0.48 -12.41 -19.11
C SER A 67 1.39 -11.28 -19.56
N VAL A 68 1.46 -10.22 -18.75
CA VAL A 68 2.45 -9.15 -18.91
C VAL A 68 3.20 -8.95 -17.60
N VAL A 69 4.50 -8.64 -17.72
CA VAL A 69 5.34 -8.30 -16.57
C VAL A 69 5.50 -6.79 -16.50
N LEU A 70 5.18 -6.22 -15.35
CA LEU A 70 5.33 -4.81 -15.03
C LEU A 70 6.53 -4.63 -14.09
N SER A 71 7.38 -3.66 -14.41
CA SER A 71 8.47 -3.19 -13.56
C SER A 71 7.95 -2.38 -12.36
N PRO A 72 8.78 -2.16 -11.32
CA PRO A 72 8.40 -1.29 -10.20
C PRO A 72 7.95 0.10 -10.63
N ASN A 73 8.60 0.71 -11.63
CA ASN A 73 8.21 2.03 -12.15
C ASN A 73 6.82 2.00 -12.80
N GLU A 74 6.51 0.93 -13.53
CA GLU A 74 5.19 0.74 -14.16
C GLU A 74 4.09 0.53 -13.12
N ILE A 75 4.38 -0.20 -12.04
CA ILE A 75 3.47 -0.36 -10.91
C ILE A 75 3.29 0.95 -10.15
N ALA A 76 4.37 1.70 -9.90
CA ALA A 76 4.29 3.02 -9.28
C ALA A 76 3.42 3.98 -10.11
N SER A 77 3.58 3.99 -11.43
CA SER A 77 2.72 4.75 -12.34
C SER A 77 1.27 4.28 -12.30
N LEU A 78 1.01 2.97 -12.20
CA LEU A 78 -0.34 2.43 -12.09
C LEU A 78 -1.00 2.85 -10.77
N VAL A 79 -0.33 2.65 -9.63
CA VAL A 79 -0.80 3.08 -8.31
C VAL A 79 -1.06 4.58 -8.29
N GLY A 80 -0.11 5.38 -8.77
CA GLY A 80 -0.26 6.83 -8.88
C GLY A 80 -1.44 7.23 -9.79
N SER A 81 -1.69 6.47 -10.86
CA SER A 81 -2.81 6.72 -11.78
C SER A 81 -4.18 6.42 -11.15
N SER A 82 -4.26 5.38 -10.32
CA SER A 82 -5.48 4.88 -9.68
C SER A 82 -5.91 5.67 -8.43
N ILE A 83 -5.00 6.45 -7.83
CA ILE A 83 -5.31 7.30 -6.68
C ILE A 83 -6.09 8.55 -7.13
N ASP A 84 -7.22 8.80 -6.46
CA ASP A 84 -8.08 9.97 -6.69
C ASP A 84 -7.29 11.29 -6.59
N TRP A 85 -7.65 12.28 -7.42
CA TRP A 85 -7.00 13.60 -7.46
C TRP A 85 -6.92 14.28 -6.08
N SER A 86 -7.91 14.07 -5.21
CA SER A 86 -7.95 14.61 -3.84
C SER A 86 -6.86 14.03 -2.96
N VAL A 87 -6.56 12.73 -3.14
CA VAL A 87 -5.52 12.01 -2.41
C VAL A 87 -4.13 12.29 -3.01
N ARG A 88 -4.03 12.56 -4.32
CA ARG A 88 -2.78 13.01 -4.95
C ARG A 88 -2.26 14.33 -4.38
N LYS A 89 -3.13 15.28 -4.04
CA LYS A 89 -2.71 16.55 -3.41
C LYS A 89 -2.09 16.36 -2.02
N SER A 90 -2.43 15.27 -1.34
CA SER A 90 -1.90 14.91 -0.02
C SER A 90 -0.59 14.11 -0.09
N PHE A 91 -0.18 13.67 -1.28
CA PHE A 91 1.03 12.88 -1.51
C PHE A 91 2.02 13.63 -2.40
N ASP A 92 3.02 14.26 -1.79
CA ASP A 92 4.05 15.06 -2.48
C ASP A 92 5.06 14.19 -3.27
N SER A 93 5.30 12.95 -2.80
CA SER A 93 6.09 11.96 -3.52
C SER A 93 5.47 10.59 -3.35
N LEU A 94 5.62 9.74 -4.38
CA LEU A 94 5.17 8.35 -4.34
C LEU A 94 6.32 7.47 -4.85
N ARG A 95 6.69 6.48 -4.05
CA ARG A 95 7.55 5.38 -4.47
C ARG A 95 6.83 4.08 -4.15
N VAL A 96 6.99 3.08 -5.01
CA VAL A 96 6.49 1.73 -4.76
C VAL A 96 7.67 0.79 -4.69
N GLU A 97 7.74 0.03 -3.63
CA GLU A 97 8.64 -1.11 -3.48
C GLU A 97 7.83 -2.38 -3.67
N LEU A 98 8.37 -3.31 -4.47
CA LEU A 98 7.82 -4.63 -4.63
C LEU A 98 8.44 -5.57 -3.61
N LEU A 99 7.59 -6.29 -2.89
CA LEU A 99 7.95 -7.34 -1.95
C LEU A 99 7.38 -8.67 -2.46
N GLU A 100 7.83 -9.78 -1.90
CA GLU A 100 7.24 -11.08 -2.26
C GLU A 100 5.76 -11.12 -1.85
N GLY A 101 4.86 -11.24 -2.84
CA GLY A 101 3.41 -11.27 -2.64
C GLY A 101 2.78 -9.95 -2.15
N SER A 102 3.55 -8.87 -1.97
CA SER A 102 3.08 -7.62 -1.36
C SER A 102 3.66 -6.39 -2.03
N ILE A 103 2.96 -5.26 -1.93
CA ILE A 103 3.49 -3.96 -2.33
C ILE A 103 3.66 -3.07 -1.11
N ALA A 104 4.72 -2.28 -1.09
CA ALA A 104 4.91 -1.20 -0.13
C ALA A 104 4.91 0.14 -0.85
N VAL A 105 4.04 1.05 -0.43
CA VAL A 105 3.93 2.41 -0.96
C VAL A 105 4.56 3.37 0.04
N TYR A 106 5.55 4.12 -0.41
CA TYR A 106 6.17 5.20 0.34
C TYR A 106 5.70 6.53 -0.20
N CYS A 107 5.30 7.42 0.69
CA CYS A 107 4.88 8.74 0.33
C CYS A 107 5.14 9.75 1.44
N ARG A 108 5.06 11.04 1.10
CA ARG A 108 4.98 12.11 2.09
C ARG A 108 3.53 12.53 2.20
N LEU A 109 2.94 12.30 3.38
CA LEU A 109 1.53 12.53 3.65
C LEU A 109 1.32 13.87 4.36
N ASP A 110 0.33 14.65 3.90
CA ASP A 110 -0.23 15.74 4.70
C ASP A 110 -1.00 15.17 5.90
N THR A 111 -0.47 15.34 7.11
CA THR A 111 -1.02 14.73 8.33
C THR A 111 -2.39 15.26 8.73
N ARG A 112 -2.86 16.36 8.13
CA ARG A 112 -4.21 16.90 8.36
C ARG A 112 -5.32 16.01 7.84
N VAL A 113 -5.02 15.11 6.91
CA VAL A 113 -6.00 14.15 6.36
C VAL A 113 -6.21 12.94 7.28
N LEU A 114 -5.35 12.76 8.28
CA LEU A 114 -5.49 11.68 9.24
C LEU A 114 -6.47 12.07 10.35
N PRO A 115 -7.36 11.14 10.78
CA PRO A 115 -8.24 11.38 11.91
C PRO A 115 -7.41 11.60 13.18
N ARG A 116 -7.55 12.77 13.81
CA ARG A 116 -6.79 13.16 15.01
C ARG A 116 -7.03 12.23 16.20
N ASP A 117 -8.24 11.68 16.29
CA ASP A 117 -8.62 10.71 17.31
C ASP A 117 -7.92 9.36 17.12
N ALA A 118 -7.70 8.94 15.87
CA ALA A 118 -6.99 7.70 15.56
C ALA A 118 -5.46 7.82 15.72
N LEU A 119 -4.91 9.04 15.59
CA LEU A 119 -3.49 9.33 15.84
C LEU A 119 -3.12 9.37 17.34
N GLY A 120 -4.11 9.57 18.21
CA GLY A 120 -3.91 9.63 19.66
C GLY A 120 -2.87 10.68 20.07
N PRO A 121 -1.96 10.38 21.02
CA PRO A 121 -0.99 11.35 21.54
C PRO A 121 0.04 11.82 20.51
N LEU A 122 0.16 11.12 19.37
CA LEU A 122 1.07 11.51 18.30
C LEU A 122 0.61 12.78 17.57
N THR A 123 -0.66 13.16 17.66
CA THR A 123 -1.24 14.33 16.96
C THR A 123 -0.46 15.63 17.19
N GLY A 124 0.11 15.84 18.39
CA GLY A 124 0.89 17.04 18.71
C GLY A 124 2.38 16.97 18.30
N MET A 125 2.86 15.81 17.86
CA MET A 125 4.27 15.55 17.54
C MET A 125 4.54 15.43 16.03
N LEU A 126 3.48 15.43 15.22
CA LEU A 126 3.54 15.28 13.77
C LEU A 126 3.71 16.64 13.09
N ASN A 127 4.62 16.68 12.12
CA ASN A 127 4.74 17.79 11.20
C ASN A 127 3.57 17.78 10.19
N PRO A 128 3.31 18.91 9.51
CA PRO A 128 2.32 18.93 8.43
C PRO A 128 2.57 17.89 7.35
N MET A 129 3.83 17.58 7.03
CA MET A 129 4.22 16.58 6.03
C MET A 129 5.13 15.53 6.66
N GLU A 130 4.66 14.29 6.73
CA GLU A 130 5.39 13.19 7.37
C GLU A 130 5.62 12.03 6.38
N PRO A 131 6.76 11.33 6.44
CA PRO A 131 7.00 10.16 5.63
C PRO A 131 6.13 9.00 6.12
N LEU A 132 5.35 8.44 5.21
CA LEU A 132 4.43 7.34 5.41
C LEU A 132 4.87 6.16 4.55
N ARG A 133 4.82 4.95 5.13
CA ARG A 133 4.91 3.68 4.43
C ARG A 133 3.66 2.87 4.71
N ILE A 134 3.01 2.38 3.65
CA ILE A 134 1.85 1.49 3.71
C ILE A 134 2.23 0.21 2.97
N ALA A 135 2.07 -0.97 3.59
CA ALA A 135 2.36 -2.22 2.91
C ALA A 135 1.30 -3.30 3.15
N GLY A 136 1.21 -4.21 2.18
CA GLY A 136 0.43 -5.43 2.30
C GLY A 136 0.12 -6.08 0.95
N PRO A 137 -0.54 -7.24 0.98
CA PRO A 137 -0.77 -8.04 -0.22
C PRO A 137 -1.85 -7.44 -1.12
N LEU A 138 -1.61 -7.54 -2.43
CA LEU A 138 -2.56 -7.14 -3.47
C LEU A 138 -2.99 -8.37 -4.24
N SER A 139 -4.29 -8.57 -4.40
CA SER A 139 -4.87 -9.65 -5.19
C SER A 139 -5.96 -9.15 -6.12
N ILE A 140 -6.22 -9.87 -7.22
CA ILE A 140 -7.41 -9.62 -8.05
C ILE A 140 -8.56 -10.37 -7.40
N GLU A 141 -9.62 -9.65 -7.01
CA GLU A 141 -10.81 -10.26 -6.42
C GLU A 141 -11.77 -10.73 -7.50
N ARG A 142 -12.01 -9.87 -8.49
CA ARG A 142 -12.90 -10.13 -9.63
C ARG A 142 -12.54 -9.22 -10.79
N PRO A 143 -13.01 -9.50 -12.02
CA PRO A 143 -12.75 -8.62 -13.16
C PRO A 143 -13.08 -7.16 -12.84
N GLY A 144 -12.05 -6.31 -12.94
CA GLY A 144 -12.14 -4.86 -12.74
C GLY A 144 -11.95 -4.38 -11.29
N ILE A 145 -11.80 -5.30 -10.33
CA ILE A 145 -11.55 -4.97 -8.91
C ILE A 145 -10.40 -5.81 -8.36
N ALA A 146 -9.39 -5.11 -7.86
CA ALA A 146 -8.34 -5.67 -7.02
C ALA A 146 -8.60 -5.32 -5.55
N ARG A 147 -8.07 -6.13 -4.64
CA ARG A 147 -8.15 -5.92 -3.20
C ARG A 147 -6.74 -5.75 -2.66
N TRP A 148 -6.47 -4.60 -2.07
CA TRP A 148 -5.20 -4.33 -1.38
C TRP A 148 -5.44 -4.38 0.12
N LYS A 149 -4.96 -5.43 0.78
CA LYS A 149 -5.10 -5.58 2.22
C LYS A 149 -3.97 -4.81 2.90
N ILE A 150 -4.31 -3.77 3.65
CA ILE A 150 -3.31 -2.98 4.37
C ILE A 150 -2.99 -3.70 5.68
N GLU A 151 -1.77 -4.22 5.80
CA GLU A 151 -1.32 -4.98 6.98
C GLU A 151 -0.30 -4.18 7.80
N GLU A 152 0.50 -3.34 7.14
CA GLU A 152 1.52 -2.53 7.78
C GLU A 152 1.33 -1.05 7.44
N LEU A 153 1.41 -0.21 8.47
CA LEU A 153 1.49 1.23 8.32
C LEU A 153 2.59 1.76 9.23
N THR A 154 3.48 2.57 8.67
CA THR A 154 4.59 3.20 9.40
C THR A 154 4.61 4.68 9.09
N LEU A 155 4.56 5.51 10.14
CA LEU A 155 4.67 6.97 10.02
C LEU A 155 5.93 7.41 10.75
N ARG A 156 6.85 8.09 10.06
CA ARG A 156 8.12 8.54 10.65
C ARG A 156 8.92 7.40 11.30
N GLY A 157 8.86 6.20 10.73
CA GLY A 157 9.52 5.01 11.28
C GLY A 157 8.79 4.36 12.48
N ILE A 158 7.68 4.93 12.94
CA ILE A 158 6.85 4.35 13.99
C ILE A 158 5.80 3.45 13.34
N GLN A 159 5.87 2.15 13.62
CA GLN A 159 4.89 1.18 13.13
C GLN A 159 3.60 1.24 13.95
N PHE A 160 2.47 1.27 13.26
CA PHE A 160 1.14 1.31 13.86
C PHE A 160 0.69 -0.10 14.23
N PRO A 161 0.00 -0.29 15.38
CA PRO A 161 -0.59 -1.58 15.73
C PRO A 161 -1.64 -2.02 14.71
N ALA A 162 -1.71 -3.32 14.39
CA ALA A 162 -2.62 -3.84 13.36
C ALA A 162 -4.11 -3.40 13.50
N PRO A 163 -4.73 -3.38 14.71
CA PRO A 163 -6.10 -2.88 14.85
C PRO A 163 -6.25 -1.41 14.43
N MET A 164 -5.24 -0.59 14.71
CA MET A 164 -5.21 0.82 14.33
C MET A 164 -4.98 0.97 12.83
N VAL A 165 -4.16 0.12 12.22
CA VAL A 165 -3.98 0.07 10.75
C VAL A 165 -5.31 -0.18 10.06
N THR A 166 -6.07 -1.20 10.49
CA THR A 166 -7.39 -1.49 9.95
C THR A 166 -8.36 -0.33 10.11
N GLU A 167 -8.40 0.29 11.29
CA GLU A 167 -9.32 1.40 11.55
C GLU A 167 -8.97 2.64 10.70
N LEU A 168 -7.68 2.96 10.56
CA LEU A 168 -7.22 4.03 9.68
C LEU A 168 -7.58 3.73 8.23
N ALA A 169 -7.26 2.53 7.73
CA ALA A 169 -7.59 2.12 6.37
C ALA A 169 -9.10 2.25 6.07
N ARG A 170 -9.96 1.88 7.02
CA ARG A 170 -11.42 2.03 6.90
C ARG A 170 -11.84 3.49 6.79
N ARG A 171 -11.29 4.35 7.65
CA ARG A 171 -11.68 5.76 7.73
C ARG A 171 -11.11 6.63 6.60
N THR A 172 -9.91 6.33 6.11
CA THR A 172 -9.20 7.19 5.15
C THR A 172 -9.23 6.65 3.73
N ALA A 173 -9.28 5.33 3.56
CA ALA A 173 -9.18 4.68 2.25
C ALA A 173 -10.41 3.85 1.87
N GLY A 174 -11.47 3.88 2.69
CA GLY A 174 -12.71 3.14 2.43
C GLY A 174 -12.53 1.63 2.49
N ALA A 175 -11.59 1.15 3.32
CA ALA A 175 -11.38 -0.28 3.48
C ALA A 175 -12.59 -0.98 4.11
N ASP A 176 -12.70 -2.28 3.87
CA ASP A 176 -13.66 -3.15 4.53
C ASP A 176 -13.26 -3.51 5.98
N ALA A 177 -14.06 -4.35 6.64
CA ALA A 177 -13.80 -4.81 8.01
C ALA A 177 -12.49 -5.58 8.19
N THR A 178 -11.88 -6.10 7.11
CA THR A 178 -10.60 -6.81 7.11
C THR A 178 -9.40 -5.90 6.85
N GLY A 179 -9.63 -4.60 6.61
CA GLY A 179 -8.58 -3.64 6.26
C GLY A 179 -8.20 -3.66 4.78
N ALA A 180 -9.05 -4.24 3.93
CA ALA A 180 -8.82 -4.31 2.50
C ALA A 180 -9.48 -3.16 1.74
N VAL A 181 -8.68 -2.46 0.92
CA VAL A 181 -9.09 -1.35 0.08
C VAL A 181 -9.40 -1.87 -1.33
N PRO A 182 -10.62 -1.64 -1.86
CA PRO A 182 -10.95 -1.99 -3.22
C PRO A 182 -10.30 -1.00 -4.21
N LEU A 183 -9.52 -1.52 -5.15
CA LEU A 183 -8.84 -0.76 -6.19
C LEU A 183 -9.45 -1.06 -7.56
N ARG A 184 -9.75 -0.02 -8.34
CA ARG A 184 -10.17 -0.17 -9.73
C ARG A 184 -8.98 -0.54 -10.60
N VAL A 185 -9.12 -1.65 -11.31
CA VAL A 185 -8.11 -2.18 -12.23
C VAL A 185 -8.74 -2.55 -13.57
N SER A 186 -7.94 -2.92 -14.57
CA SER A 186 -8.49 -3.39 -15.84
C SER A 186 -9.30 -4.67 -15.64
N PRO A 187 -10.49 -4.82 -16.26
CA PRO A 187 -11.23 -6.08 -16.24
C PRO A 187 -10.54 -7.20 -17.03
N ALA A 188 -9.49 -6.87 -17.79
CA ALA A 188 -8.66 -7.85 -18.46
C ALA A 188 -7.76 -8.64 -17.51
N PHE A 189 -7.65 -8.27 -16.23
CA PHE A 189 -6.81 -8.97 -15.27
C PHE A 189 -7.61 -10.05 -14.53
N GLN A 190 -7.02 -11.25 -14.42
CA GLN A 190 -7.56 -12.36 -13.63
C GLN A 190 -6.79 -12.58 -12.35
N GLN A 191 -5.47 -12.45 -12.42
CA GLN A 191 -4.58 -12.73 -11.31
C GLN A 191 -3.38 -11.81 -11.36
N VAL A 192 -2.82 -11.55 -10.20
CA VAL A 192 -1.57 -10.82 -10.01
C VAL A 192 -0.62 -11.68 -9.18
N VAL A 193 0.64 -11.72 -9.59
CA VAL A 193 1.74 -12.32 -8.81
C VAL A 193 2.82 -11.25 -8.66
N ILE A 194 3.28 -11.05 -7.44
CA ILE A 194 4.20 -9.95 -7.09
C ILE A 194 5.52 -10.57 -6.64
N HIS A 195 6.59 -10.21 -7.32
CA HIS A 195 7.96 -10.51 -6.93
C HIS A 195 8.73 -9.21 -6.72
N PRO A 196 9.83 -9.24 -5.96
CA PRO A 196 10.67 -8.06 -5.75
C PRO A 196 11.15 -7.39 -7.04
N THR A 197 11.32 -8.14 -8.13
CA THR A 197 11.82 -7.61 -9.40
C THR A 197 10.73 -7.22 -10.40
N GLY A 198 9.46 -7.56 -10.12
CA GLY A 198 8.37 -7.28 -11.05
C GLY A 198 7.04 -7.91 -10.65
N VAL A 199 5.99 -7.42 -11.29
CA VAL A 199 4.61 -7.88 -11.10
C VAL A 199 4.10 -8.52 -12.37
N ILE A 200 3.60 -9.74 -12.27
CA ILE A 200 3.00 -10.48 -13.38
C ILE A 200 1.48 -10.31 -13.30
N LEU A 201 0.88 -9.78 -14.36
CA LEU A 201 -0.57 -9.66 -14.52
C LEU A 201 -1.04 -10.68 -15.56
N PHE A 202 -1.93 -11.58 -15.14
CA PHE A 202 -2.51 -12.60 -15.99
C PHE A 202 -3.81 -12.14 -16.63
N ARG A 203 -4.01 -12.50 -17.89
CA ARG A 203 -5.20 -12.19 -18.67
C ARG A 203 -6.41 -12.97 -18.15
N HIS A 204 -7.55 -12.32 -18.08
CA HIS A 204 -8.83 -12.96 -17.88
C HIS A 204 -9.25 -13.74 -19.13
N ARG A 205 -9.16 -15.06 -19.04
CA ARG A 205 -9.80 -15.93 -20.01
C ARG A 205 -11.31 -15.85 -19.77
N ARG A 206 -12.05 -15.20 -20.68
CA ARG A 206 -13.47 -15.47 -20.80
C ARG A 206 -13.57 -16.96 -21.08
N SER A 207 -14.10 -17.73 -20.13
CA SER A 207 -14.49 -19.11 -20.42
C SER A 207 -15.42 -19.03 -21.62
N GLY A 208 -15.00 -19.59 -22.77
CA GLY A 208 -15.90 -19.82 -23.86
C GLY A 208 -17.02 -20.69 -23.32
N GLY A 209 -18.20 -20.09 -23.14
CA GLY A 209 -19.43 -20.85 -23.03
C GLY A 209 -19.57 -21.61 -24.33
N GLY A 210 -19.27 -22.91 -24.28
CA GLY A 210 -19.56 -23.83 -25.35
C GLY A 210 -21.05 -24.17 -25.34
N GLY A 211 -21.58 -24.41 -26.54
CA GLY A 211 -22.86 -25.09 -26.78
C GLY A 211 -24.05 -24.16 -26.86
#